data_AF-A0A3D1RMZ1-F1
#
_entry.id   AF-A0A3D1RMZ1-F1
#
_cell.length_a   1.000
_cell.length_b   1.000
_cell.length_c   1.000
_cell.angle_alpha   90.00
_cell.angle_beta   90.00
_cell.angle_gamma   90.00
#
_symmetry.space_group_name_H-M   'P 1'
#
loop_
_entity.id
_entity.type
_entity.pdbx_description
1 polymer ?
#
loop_
_entity_poly.entity_id
_entity_poly.type
_entity_poly.pdbx_seq_one_letter_code
_entity_poly.pdbx_strand_id
1 'polypeptide(L)'
;GLDGADMTIEQMLSNAFWTEDSNWNTTGGRAWNDSVWTFTEGQLPILSGLNGQSGAGGLYLTGRNIAYAHITLSPNSFTYNGTEQKPGAPSITVEFDNTCLVEGRDYTYAITSGNDTETGASAGTKAGIVTLTFTGKGNYKGTKEVTYTITPYSGGGTTTTPTAPSAVTPPTVSGNTATITVTPTVSGDGQAAVTVTAAQMDEVIAQAKAAAANSGDKPAVEIKVGDSGVANTLAATIPHSSIQTMADENIESLTVTSSLATLTFDSQALNTINDTVTGDITVTIAKVDIDALPEAVRQIAGNRPVYDFTVTGGDKTISDFNGTVTVAIPYTPAADEDINAIIVYYINDRGELDTVTNGRYDPERGMVVFTADHFSRYAVGYNKVNFKDVAANAWYAEAVTYIAAREITSGTSKDTFNPDLSLTRGQFITLVMRAYQIVPEQNITANFTDAGNTYYTGYLAAAKRLGITQGTGDNKFAPEADISRQDMFTLLYNVLKNTGNLPVNATGKSIDSFSDSQVIAAYAKDAVSYLIKTGTISGSNGKLNPVATTSRAEMTQVLYNLLSGQ
;
A
#
# COMPACT_ATOMS: atom_id res chain seq x y z
N GLY A 1 43.44 56.19 5.97
CA GLY A 1 43.66 57.04 4.79
C GLY A 1 44.69 56.37 3.91
N LEU A 2 45.46 57.14 3.14
CA LEU A 2 46.57 56.63 2.29
C LEU A 2 47.77 56.07 3.09
N ASP A 3 47.72 56.15 4.42
CA ASP A 3 48.72 55.67 5.37
C ASP A 3 48.52 54.20 5.81
N GLY A 4 47.40 53.57 5.43
CA GLY A 4 47.13 52.15 5.71
C GLY A 4 46.88 51.82 7.19
N ALA A 5 46.66 52.83 8.05
CA ALA A 5 46.25 52.63 9.44
C ALA A 5 44.73 52.39 9.54
N ASP A 6 44.32 51.56 10.50
CA ASP A 6 42.92 51.35 10.83
C ASP A 6 42.28 52.67 11.32
N MET A 7 41.14 53.02 10.73
CA MET A 7 40.40 54.23 11.08
C MET A 7 39.41 53.96 12.20
N THR A 8 39.38 54.82 13.21
CA THR A 8 38.37 54.75 14.27
C THR A 8 37.00 55.24 13.76
N ILE A 9 35.92 54.78 14.40
CA ILE A 9 34.56 55.21 14.04
C ILE A 9 34.36 56.72 14.22
N GLU A 10 35.03 57.33 15.21
CA GLU A 10 35.00 58.77 15.46
C GLU A 10 35.67 59.55 14.33
N GLN A 11 36.80 59.06 13.81
CA GLN A 11 37.42 59.65 12.63
C GLN A 11 36.53 59.52 11.39
N MET A 12 35.91 58.35 11.19
CA MET A 12 35.02 58.10 10.05
C MET A 12 33.75 58.96 10.08
N LEU A 13 33.23 59.27 11.26
CA LEU A 13 32.02 60.11 11.41
C LEU A 13 32.35 61.61 11.51
N SER A 14 33.63 61.98 11.46
CA SER A 14 34.05 63.38 11.41
C SER A 14 33.95 63.93 9.99
N ASN A 15 33.44 65.15 9.85
CA ASN A 15 33.38 65.81 8.54
C ASN A 15 34.80 66.02 7.97
N ALA A 16 35.74 66.39 8.85
CA ALA A 16 37.12 66.70 8.48
C ALA A 16 37.79 65.54 7.70
N PHE A 17 37.58 64.30 8.12
CA PHE A 17 38.16 63.14 7.45
C PHE A 17 37.78 63.07 5.95
N TRP A 18 36.50 63.29 5.64
CA TRP A 18 36.01 63.20 4.26
C TRP A 18 36.44 64.39 3.41
N THR A 19 36.43 65.59 3.98
CA THR A 19 36.76 66.82 3.23
C THR A 19 38.26 67.08 3.07
N GLU A 20 39.12 66.40 3.83
CA GLU A 20 40.56 66.61 3.77
C GLU A 20 41.20 65.82 2.62
N ASP A 21 41.67 66.54 1.60
CA ASP A 21 42.22 66.00 0.35
C ASP A 21 43.32 64.95 0.57
N SER A 22 44.17 65.11 1.60
CA SER A 22 45.28 64.19 1.88
C SER A 22 44.82 62.80 2.33
N ASN A 23 43.58 62.64 2.76
CA ASN A 23 43.03 61.34 3.13
C ASN A 23 42.66 60.48 1.91
N TRP A 24 42.58 61.09 0.72
CA TRP A 24 42.07 60.45 -0.49
C TRP A 24 43.10 60.49 -1.63
N ASN A 25 43.09 59.46 -2.47
CA ASN A 25 43.87 59.48 -3.71
C ASN A 25 43.19 60.40 -4.73
N THR A 26 43.59 61.67 -4.77
CA THR A 26 42.99 62.69 -5.65
C THR A 26 43.65 62.78 -7.04
N THR A 27 44.45 61.77 -7.43
CA THR A 27 45.09 61.67 -8.75
C THR A 27 44.04 61.47 -9.86
N GLY A 28 43.34 62.55 -10.22
CA GLY A 28 42.14 62.54 -11.06
C GLY A 28 41.20 63.73 -10.84
N GLY A 29 41.44 64.55 -9.80
CA GLY A 29 40.77 65.84 -9.63
C GLY A 29 39.38 65.76 -9.02
N ARG A 30 39.33 65.48 -7.71
CA ARG A 30 38.59 66.20 -6.65
C ARG A 30 38.38 65.28 -5.45
N ALA A 31 38.65 65.77 -4.24
CA ALA A 31 38.19 65.11 -3.02
C ALA A 31 36.65 65.18 -2.91
N TRP A 32 36.12 64.51 -1.89
CA TRP A 32 34.71 64.58 -1.52
C TRP A 32 34.34 66.04 -1.26
N ASN A 33 33.61 66.66 -2.19
CA ASN A 33 33.24 68.07 -2.10
C ASN A 33 31.77 68.23 -1.68
N ASP A 34 31.49 69.36 -1.05
CA ASP A 34 30.19 69.77 -0.50
C ASP A 34 29.15 70.15 -1.57
N SER A 35 29.55 70.21 -2.85
CA SER A 35 28.61 70.46 -3.95
C SER A 35 27.84 69.22 -4.38
N VAL A 36 28.32 68.02 -4.03
CA VAL A 36 27.72 66.72 -4.37
C VAL A 36 27.25 65.97 -3.12
N TRP A 37 27.85 66.24 -1.97
CA TRP A 37 27.61 65.51 -0.72
C TRP A 37 27.29 66.47 0.41
N THR A 38 26.37 66.07 1.28
CA THR A 38 26.10 66.75 2.55
C THR A 38 26.87 66.03 3.64
N PHE A 39 27.69 66.79 4.37
CA PHE A 39 28.44 66.30 5.50
C PHE A 39 27.88 66.88 6.80
N THR A 40 27.71 66.06 7.83
CA THR A 40 27.23 66.47 9.15
C THR A 40 28.04 65.72 10.19
N GLU A 41 28.59 66.45 11.16
CA GLU A 41 29.45 65.87 12.21
C GLU A 41 28.69 64.77 12.96
N GLY A 42 29.30 63.59 13.13
CA GLY A 42 28.68 62.42 13.73
C GLY A 42 27.82 61.57 12.78
N GLN A 43 27.79 61.90 11.48
CA GLN A 43 27.04 61.18 10.45
C GLN A 43 27.92 60.82 9.25
N LEU A 44 27.56 59.75 8.54
CA LEU A 44 28.15 59.42 7.25
C LEU A 44 27.67 60.41 6.16
N PRO A 45 28.51 60.72 5.16
CA PRO A 45 28.14 61.59 4.05
C PRO A 45 26.92 61.05 3.30
N ILE A 46 25.98 61.93 2.94
CA ILE A 46 24.81 61.61 2.12
C ILE A 46 24.85 62.39 0.80
N LEU A 47 24.32 61.81 -0.27
CA LEU A 47 24.37 62.44 -1.59
C LEU A 47 23.33 63.56 -1.67
N SER A 48 23.76 64.76 -2.03
CA SER A 48 22.88 65.92 -2.19
C SER A 48 21.84 65.66 -3.27
N GLY A 49 20.56 65.95 -2.97
CA GLY A 49 19.45 65.83 -3.92
C GLY A 49 18.75 64.46 -3.97
N LEU A 50 19.16 63.48 -3.16
CA LEU A 50 18.45 62.21 -3.00
C LEU A 50 17.67 62.17 -1.68
N ASN A 51 16.33 62.12 -1.77
CA ASN A 51 15.46 62.06 -0.60
C ASN A 51 15.48 60.68 0.07
N GLY A 52 15.39 60.66 1.40
CA GLY A 52 15.23 59.43 2.20
C GLY A 52 16.52 58.77 2.69
N GLN A 53 17.68 59.40 2.46
CA GLN A 53 18.95 58.93 3.03
C GLN A 53 19.04 59.30 4.51
N SER A 54 19.62 58.41 5.32
CA SER A 54 19.95 58.67 6.72
C SER A 54 21.44 58.48 6.91
N GLY A 55 22.14 59.54 7.34
CA GLY A 55 23.58 59.50 7.64
C GLY A 55 23.90 58.88 9.01
N ALA A 56 22.91 58.41 9.77
CA ALA A 56 23.14 57.80 11.07
C ALA A 56 23.84 56.43 10.90
N GLY A 57 24.97 56.22 11.60
CA GLY A 57 25.69 54.95 11.57
C GLY A 57 24.82 53.79 12.07
N GLY A 58 24.67 52.74 11.25
CA GLY A 58 24.00 51.49 11.66
C GLY A 58 22.92 50.91 10.72
N LEU A 59 22.58 51.53 9.58
CA LEU A 59 21.66 50.96 8.59
C LEU A 59 22.32 50.76 7.21
N TYR A 60 22.31 49.51 6.71
CA TYR A 60 22.68 49.20 5.32
C TYR A 60 21.51 49.49 4.36
N LEU A 61 21.84 49.96 3.15
CA LEU A 61 20.92 50.56 2.16
C LEU A 61 19.93 49.62 1.43
N THR A 62 19.80 48.33 1.78
CA THR A 62 18.75 47.44 1.23
C THR A 62 18.24 46.44 2.27
N GLY A 63 16.94 46.14 2.27
CA GLY A 63 16.34 45.16 3.18
C GLY A 63 16.81 43.74 2.86
N ARG A 64 17.30 43.00 3.87
CA ARG A 64 17.75 41.60 3.72
C ARG A 64 16.54 40.67 3.62
N ASN A 65 16.29 40.09 2.45
CA ASN A 65 15.17 39.17 2.24
C ASN A 65 15.65 37.71 2.30
N ILE A 66 15.09 36.92 3.21
CA ILE A 66 15.47 35.51 3.44
C ILE A 66 15.26 34.62 2.22
N ALA A 67 14.46 35.04 1.23
CA ALA A 67 14.33 34.35 -0.06
C ALA A 67 15.69 34.11 -0.75
N TYR A 68 16.68 34.98 -0.48
CA TYR A 68 18.03 34.86 -1.04
C TYR A 68 19.03 34.13 -0.13
N ALA A 69 18.62 33.67 1.06
CA ALA A 69 19.48 32.87 1.93
C ALA A 69 19.78 31.50 1.30
N HIS A 70 20.99 30.97 1.46
CA HIS A 70 21.33 29.60 1.13
C HIS A 70 20.91 28.68 2.28
N ILE A 71 20.02 27.73 2.02
CA ILE A 71 19.50 26.80 3.04
C ILE A 71 19.96 25.39 2.69
N THR A 72 20.59 24.72 3.64
CA THR A 72 21.06 23.34 3.49
C THR A 72 20.43 22.46 4.56
N LEU A 73 19.91 21.31 4.15
CA LEU A 73 19.37 20.26 5.02
C LEU A 73 20.28 19.03 4.92
N SER A 74 20.70 18.47 6.05
CA SER A 74 21.55 17.27 6.08
C SER A 74 21.21 16.35 7.26
N PRO A 75 20.54 15.20 7.04
CA PRO A 75 20.10 14.68 5.75
C PRO A 75 18.90 15.45 5.17
N ASN A 76 18.72 15.39 3.86
CA ASN A 76 17.53 15.91 3.15
C ASN A 76 16.57 14.78 2.72
N SER A 77 16.79 13.56 3.22
CA SER A 77 15.92 12.40 3.06
C SER A 77 15.91 11.53 4.31
N PHE A 78 14.77 10.90 4.59
CA PHE A 78 14.54 9.97 5.71
C PHE A 78 13.75 8.76 5.23
N THR A 79 13.82 7.65 5.96
CA THR A 79 12.92 6.50 5.79
C THR A 79 11.85 6.58 6.87
N TYR A 80 10.57 6.48 6.49
CA TYR A 80 9.47 6.48 7.47
C TYR A 80 9.61 5.31 8.43
N ASN A 81 9.68 5.54 9.75
CA ASN A 81 9.89 4.49 10.75
C ASN A 81 8.78 4.44 11.83
N GLY A 82 7.62 5.03 11.56
CA GLY A 82 6.54 5.15 12.54
C GLY A 82 6.65 6.33 13.51
N THR A 83 7.70 7.15 13.42
CA THR A 83 7.88 8.37 14.24
C THR A 83 8.14 9.62 13.37
N GLU A 84 8.01 10.82 13.95
CA GLU A 84 8.29 12.10 13.27
C GLU A 84 9.73 12.14 12.73
N GLN A 85 9.87 12.21 11.41
CA GLN A 85 11.12 12.41 10.69
C GLN A 85 11.28 13.89 10.35
N LYS A 86 12.26 14.54 10.97
CA LYS A 86 12.62 15.94 10.67
C LYS A 86 14.13 16.17 10.74
N PRO A 87 14.68 17.06 9.89
CA PRO A 87 15.99 17.64 10.15
C PRO A 87 15.95 18.44 11.46
N GLY A 88 16.92 18.24 12.35
CA GLY A 88 17.06 19.00 13.62
C GLY A 88 18.45 19.61 13.75
N ALA A 89 18.63 20.70 14.50
CA ALA A 89 19.96 21.33 14.64
C ALA A 89 21.02 20.33 15.15
N PRO A 90 22.23 20.25 14.55
CA PRO A 90 22.83 21.16 13.57
C PRO A 90 22.57 20.83 12.08
N SER A 91 21.61 19.97 11.75
CA SER A 91 21.28 19.52 10.38
C SER A 91 20.61 20.55 9.46
N ILE A 92 20.30 21.75 9.96
CA ILE A 92 19.74 22.86 9.19
C ILE A 92 20.73 24.02 9.25
N THR A 93 21.25 24.41 8.09
CA THR A 93 22.13 25.58 7.96
C THR A 93 21.43 26.63 7.10
N VAL A 94 21.30 27.85 7.61
CA VAL A 94 20.74 29.01 6.89
C VAL A 94 21.81 30.09 6.81
N GLU A 95 22.32 30.39 5.61
CA GLU A 95 23.37 31.38 5.39
C GLU A 95 22.90 32.52 4.51
N PHE A 96 23.32 33.74 4.83
CA PHE A 96 23.12 34.91 4.00
C PHE A 96 24.43 35.69 3.92
N ASP A 97 24.95 35.92 2.71
CA ASP A 97 26.28 36.54 2.48
C ASP A 97 27.39 35.93 3.37
N ASN A 98 27.50 34.59 3.34
CA ASN A 98 28.47 33.80 4.12
C ASN A 98 28.36 33.97 5.66
N THR A 99 27.24 34.49 6.15
CA THR A 99 26.94 34.60 7.57
C THR A 99 25.85 33.60 7.95
N CYS A 100 26.14 32.72 8.91
CA CYS A 100 25.15 31.80 9.46
C CYS A 100 24.12 32.54 10.31
N LEU A 101 22.85 32.34 9.98
CA LEU A 101 21.71 32.93 10.66
C LEU A 101 21.30 32.08 11.86
N VAL A 102 20.75 32.74 12.89
CA VAL A 102 20.34 32.09 14.14
C VAL A 102 18.83 31.96 14.20
N GLU A 103 18.33 30.73 14.34
CA GLU A 103 16.92 30.44 14.56
C GLU A 103 16.38 31.17 15.81
N GLY A 104 15.17 31.69 15.74
CA GLY A 104 14.53 32.47 16.80
C GLY A 104 14.97 33.94 16.85
N ARG A 105 16.16 34.28 16.34
CA ARG A 105 16.67 35.66 16.21
C ARG A 105 16.46 36.21 14.79
N ASP A 106 17.03 35.53 13.80
CA ASP A 106 17.12 35.97 12.40
C ASP A 106 16.04 35.32 11.52
N TYR A 107 15.51 34.16 11.93
CA TYR A 107 14.41 33.48 11.25
C TYR A 107 13.64 32.55 12.19
N THR A 108 12.50 32.06 11.75
CA THR A 108 11.79 30.88 12.29
C THR A 108 11.41 29.97 11.13
N TYR A 109 11.06 28.70 11.38
CA TYR A 109 10.52 27.84 10.33
C TYR A 109 9.30 27.04 10.79
N ALA A 110 8.48 26.59 9.83
CA ALA A 110 7.35 25.70 10.03
C ALA A 110 7.41 24.54 9.04
N ILE A 111 6.84 23.40 9.41
CA ILE A 111 6.80 22.18 8.60
C ILE A 111 5.36 21.94 8.12
N THR A 112 5.18 21.67 6.83
CA THR A 112 3.91 21.27 6.22
C THR A 112 4.13 20.07 5.28
N SER A 113 3.13 19.21 5.09
CA SER A 113 3.22 18.09 4.14
C SER A 113 2.17 18.24 3.04
N GLY A 114 2.46 17.77 1.83
CA GLY A 114 1.56 17.90 0.67
C GLY A 114 0.20 17.20 0.80
N ASN A 115 0.04 16.32 1.81
CA ASN A 115 -1.14 15.49 1.99
C ASN A 115 -2.08 16.02 3.11
N ASP A 116 -1.80 17.20 3.65
CA ASP A 116 -2.48 17.75 4.83
C ASP A 116 -3.67 18.62 4.40
N THR A 117 -4.90 18.09 4.52
CA THR A 117 -6.13 18.88 4.45
C THR A 117 -6.52 19.49 5.80
N GLU A 118 -5.80 19.15 6.88
CA GLU A 118 -5.99 19.71 8.21
C GLU A 118 -4.67 20.33 8.69
N THR A 119 -4.69 21.58 9.12
CA THR A 119 -3.50 22.32 9.55
C THR A 119 -2.61 21.55 10.55
N GLY A 120 -1.45 21.05 10.09
CA GLY A 120 -0.22 20.96 10.88
C GLY A 120 -0.01 19.67 11.70
N ALA A 121 -0.72 18.57 11.42
CA ALA A 121 -0.62 17.33 12.20
C ALA A 121 0.24 16.22 11.55
N SER A 122 0.48 16.27 10.23
CA SER A 122 1.29 15.25 9.53
C SER A 122 2.76 15.66 9.27
N ALA A 123 3.24 16.71 9.95
CA ALA A 123 4.55 17.36 9.81
C ALA A 123 5.76 16.43 10.03
N GLY A 124 6.07 15.58 9.04
CA GLY A 124 7.18 14.63 9.10
C GLY A 124 6.80 13.25 9.62
N THR A 125 5.51 12.97 9.87
CA THR A 125 5.03 11.68 10.41
C THR A 125 4.50 10.73 9.34
N LYS A 126 4.66 11.06 8.05
CA LYS A 126 4.19 10.25 6.92
C LYS A 126 5.20 10.26 5.77
N ALA A 127 5.25 9.19 4.98
CA ALA A 127 6.01 9.16 3.74
C ALA A 127 5.45 10.17 2.71
N GLY A 128 6.35 10.78 1.93
CA GLY A 128 6.03 11.80 0.93
C GLY A 128 6.99 12.98 0.95
N ILE A 129 6.64 14.02 0.19
CA ILE A 129 7.38 15.28 0.16
C ILE A 129 6.91 16.15 1.33
N VAL A 130 7.86 16.61 2.14
CA VAL A 130 7.63 17.53 3.25
C VAL A 130 8.26 18.88 2.92
N THR A 131 7.54 19.96 3.22
CA THR A 131 7.94 21.35 2.97
C THR A 131 8.30 22.05 4.27
N LEU A 132 9.46 22.69 4.30
CA LEU A 132 9.92 23.60 5.35
C LEU A 132 9.77 25.04 4.85
N THR A 133 8.96 25.83 5.55
CA THR A 133 8.78 27.27 5.26
C THR A 133 9.57 28.10 6.26
N PHE A 134 10.67 28.71 5.82
CA PHE A 134 11.48 29.64 6.59
C PHE A 134 10.91 31.05 6.49
N THR A 135 10.78 31.74 7.62
CA THR A 135 10.27 33.12 7.72
C THR A 135 11.31 34.02 8.36
N GLY A 136 11.69 35.11 7.69
CA GLY A 136 12.68 36.06 8.19
C GLY A 136 12.21 36.83 9.44
N LYS A 137 13.12 37.03 10.39
CA LYS A 137 12.89 37.74 11.66
C LYS A 137 13.97 38.79 11.89
N GLY A 138 13.67 39.80 12.70
CA GLY A 138 14.59 40.90 12.99
C GLY A 138 14.94 41.68 11.72
N ASN A 139 16.23 41.66 11.35
CA ASN A 139 16.79 42.32 10.17
C ASN A 139 16.48 41.61 8.85
N TYR A 140 15.91 40.40 8.90
CA TYR A 140 15.51 39.63 7.73
C TYR A 140 13.99 39.65 7.55
N LYS A 141 13.52 39.69 6.29
CA LYS A 141 12.09 39.67 5.91
C LYS A 141 11.82 38.61 4.84
N GLY A 142 10.55 38.34 4.56
CA GLY A 142 10.13 37.39 3.52
C GLY A 142 10.12 35.94 3.97
N THR A 143 9.85 35.03 3.04
CA THR A 143 9.82 33.57 3.26
C THR A 143 10.65 32.83 2.22
N LYS A 144 11.08 31.62 2.55
CA LYS A 144 11.71 30.67 1.63
C LYS A 144 11.27 29.25 1.95
N GLU A 145 10.87 28.52 0.92
CA GLU A 145 10.50 27.11 1.05
C GLU A 145 11.64 26.21 0.56
N VAL A 146 11.85 25.11 1.27
CA VAL A 146 12.70 23.99 0.84
C VAL A 146 12.00 22.70 1.19
N THR A 147 12.26 21.63 0.45
CA THR A 147 11.64 20.34 0.68
C THR A 147 12.66 19.29 1.11
N TYR A 148 12.18 18.29 1.84
CA TYR A 148 12.89 17.04 2.08
C TYR A 148 11.92 15.87 1.85
N THR A 149 12.46 14.69 1.62
CA THR A 149 11.64 13.50 1.30
C THR A 149 11.66 12.52 2.45
N ILE A 150 10.50 12.03 2.84
CA ILE A 150 10.39 10.82 3.65
C ILE A 150 10.01 9.72 2.68
N THR A 151 10.94 8.82 2.36
CA THR A 151 10.61 7.69 1.53
C THR A 151 9.69 6.75 2.31
N PRO A 152 8.74 6.07 1.64
CA PRO A 152 8.07 4.92 2.22
C PRO A 152 9.11 4.00 2.85
N TYR A 153 8.74 3.28 3.91
CA TYR A 153 9.60 2.21 4.39
C TYR A 153 9.63 1.15 3.30
N SER A 154 10.61 1.21 2.40
CA SER A 154 10.95 0.06 1.58
C SER A 154 11.74 -0.87 2.50
N GLY A 155 11.23 -2.08 2.70
CA GLY A 155 11.97 -3.16 3.33
C GLY A 155 13.14 -3.60 2.46
N GLY A 156 14.04 -2.69 2.13
CA GLY A 156 15.39 -2.99 1.66
C GLY A 156 16.18 -3.56 2.83
N GLY A 157 15.81 -4.75 3.30
CA GLY A 157 16.80 -5.62 3.90
C GLY A 157 17.86 -5.82 2.84
N THR A 158 19.06 -5.28 3.07
CA THR A 158 20.22 -5.59 2.25
C THR A 158 20.44 -7.08 2.35
N THR A 159 19.99 -7.83 1.34
CA THR A 159 20.22 -9.25 1.24
C THR A 159 21.56 -9.51 0.60
N THR A 160 22.33 -10.44 1.17
CA THR A 160 23.53 -10.93 0.51
C THR A 160 23.12 -11.82 -0.64
N THR A 161 23.30 -11.37 -1.88
CA THR A 161 23.13 -12.23 -3.06
C THR A 161 24.25 -13.28 -3.06
N PRO A 162 23.94 -14.58 -2.99
CA PRO A 162 24.95 -15.62 -3.03
C PRO A 162 25.54 -15.66 -4.44
N THR A 163 26.86 -15.61 -4.51
CA THR A 163 27.60 -15.52 -5.78
C THR A 163 27.82 -16.89 -6.43
N ALA A 164 27.39 -17.97 -5.77
CA ALA A 164 27.55 -19.35 -6.23
C ALA A 164 26.19 -20.07 -6.31
N PRO A 165 25.98 -20.95 -7.32
CA PRO A 165 24.76 -21.76 -7.42
C PRO A 165 24.51 -22.62 -6.18
N SER A 166 23.23 -22.74 -5.80
CA SER A 166 22.84 -23.61 -4.68
C SER A 166 22.97 -25.09 -5.04
N ALA A 167 23.30 -25.92 -4.05
CA ALA A 167 23.23 -27.37 -4.18
C ALA A 167 21.77 -27.81 -4.35
N VAL A 168 21.51 -28.74 -5.27
CA VAL A 168 20.16 -29.22 -5.61
C VAL A 168 20.05 -30.73 -5.49
N THR A 169 18.84 -31.20 -5.21
CA THR A 169 18.46 -32.60 -5.46
C THR A 169 17.83 -32.72 -6.86
N PRO A 170 17.88 -33.91 -7.49
CA PRO A 170 17.14 -34.16 -8.73
C PRO A 170 15.66 -33.76 -8.60
N PRO A 171 15.04 -33.22 -9.67
CA PRO A 171 13.64 -32.84 -9.59
C PRO A 171 12.71 -34.04 -9.38
N THR A 172 11.58 -33.80 -8.71
CA THR A 172 10.54 -34.79 -8.46
C THR A 172 9.20 -34.32 -9.01
N VAL A 173 8.30 -35.23 -9.38
CA VAL A 173 6.99 -34.89 -9.97
C VAL A 173 5.85 -35.41 -9.08
N SER A 174 4.84 -34.57 -8.86
CA SER A 174 3.57 -34.92 -8.22
C SER A 174 2.42 -34.28 -9.00
N GLY A 175 1.53 -35.09 -9.56
CA GLY A 175 0.48 -34.59 -10.47
C GLY A 175 1.09 -33.94 -11.72
N ASN A 176 0.67 -32.70 -12.01
CA ASN A 176 1.18 -31.83 -13.07
C ASN A 176 2.34 -30.91 -12.62
N THR A 177 2.78 -31.03 -11.36
CA THR A 177 3.81 -30.16 -10.77
C THR A 177 5.16 -30.87 -10.72
N ALA A 178 6.21 -30.23 -11.24
CA ALA A 178 7.59 -30.65 -11.03
C ALA A 178 8.31 -29.73 -10.04
N THR A 179 9.01 -30.34 -9.08
CA THR A 179 9.65 -29.65 -7.96
C THR A 179 11.16 -29.83 -8.02
N ILE A 180 11.92 -28.74 -7.96
CA ILE A 180 13.35 -28.75 -7.68
C ILE A 180 13.59 -28.34 -6.22
N THR A 181 14.36 -29.13 -5.48
CA THR A 181 14.73 -28.77 -4.10
C THR A 181 16.13 -28.18 -4.06
N VAL A 182 16.25 -26.98 -3.50
CA VAL A 182 17.48 -26.20 -3.40
C VAL A 182 17.89 -26.05 -1.94
N THR A 183 19.19 -26.18 -1.65
CA THR A 183 19.72 -25.97 -0.31
C THR A 183 20.11 -24.50 -0.13
N PRO A 184 19.56 -23.78 0.86
CA PRO A 184 19.94 -22.40 1.11
C PRO A 184 21.35 -22.28 1.70
N THR A 185 22.03 -21.20 1.35
CA THR A 185 23.14 -20.68 2.14
C THR A 185 22.59 -19.73 3.20
N VAL A 186 23.10 -19.81 4.43
CA VAL A 186 22.58 -19.00 5.54
C VAL A 186 23.74 -18.21 6.15
N SER A 187 23.60 -16.89 6.20
CA SER A 187 24.55 -16.00 6.85
C SER A 187 24.35 -15.97 8.37
N GLY A 188 25.35 -15.47 9.11
CA GLY A 188 25.33 -15.45 10.58
C GLY A 188 24.23 -14.59 11.21
N ASP A 189 23.63 -13.68 10.44
CA ASP A 189 22.49 -12.83 10.80
C ASP A 189 21.12 -13.44 10.40
N GLY A 190 21.10 -14.69 9.95
CA GLY A 190 19.87 -15.43 9.65
C GLY A 190 19.25 -15.06 8.30
N GLN A 191 20.06 -14.62 7.33
CA GLN A 191 19.58 -14.44 5.96
C GLN A 191 19.85 -15.69 5.14
N ALA A 192 18.79 -16.30 4.61
CA ALA A 192 18.89 -17.42 3.71
C ALA A 192 18.88 -16.93 2.25
N ALA A 193 19.71 -17.54 1.41
CA ALA A 193 19.68 -17.26 0.00
C ALA A 193 19.90 -18.50 -0.86
N VAL A 194 19.20 -18.55 -1.98
CA VAL A 194 19.29 -19.59 -3.00
C VAL A 194 19.41 -18.97 -4.39
N THR A 195 20.23 -19.59 -5.24
CA THR A 195 20.33 -19.25 -6.66
C THR A 195 20.11 -20.50 -7.48
N VAL A 196 19.09 -20.49 -8.34
CA VAL A 196 18.87 -21.54 -9.34
C VAL A 196 19.49 -21.13 -10.68
N THR A 197 20.04 -22.09 -11.41
CA THR A 197 20.63 -21.86 -12.74
C THR A 197 19.62 -22.10 -13.85
N ALA A 198 19.85 -21.53 -15.03
CA ALA A 198 18.99 -21.74 -16.19
C ALA A 198 18.87 -23.24 -16.53
N ALA A 199 19.98 -23.97 -16.53
CA ALA A 199 19.98 -25.42 -16.80
C ALA A 199 19.14 -26.23 -15.81
N GLN A 200 19.18 -25.88 -14.52
CA GLN A 200 18.33 -26.51 -13.50
C GLN A 200 16.84 -26.21 -13.72
N MET A 201 16.54 -24.97 -14.10
CA MET A 201 15.16 -24.56 -14.40
C MET A 201 14.63 -25.19 -15.69
N ASP A 202 15.46 -25.30 -16.72
CA ASP A 202 15.11 -25.98 -17.98
C ASP A 202 14.75 -27.44 -17.73
N GLU A 203 15.50 -28.13 -16.85
CA GLU A 203 15.22 -29.52 -16.47
C GLU A 203 13.86 -29.65 -15.77
N VAL A 204 13.57 -28.84 -14.75
CA VAL A 204 12.30 -28.93 -14.02
C VAL A 204 11.11 -28.50 -14.88
N ILE A 205 11.25 -27.49 -15.74
CA ILE A 205 10.22 -27.08 -16.71
C ILE A 205 9.92 -28.22 -17.68
N ALA A 206 10.94 -28.88 -18.22
CA ALA A 206 10.76 -30.01 -19.12
C ALA A 206 10.02 -31.18 -18.44
N GLN A 207 10.32 -31.46 -17.16
CA GLN A 207 9.61 -32.48 -16.38
C GLN A 207 8.16 -32.09 -16.10
N ALA A 208 7.88 -30.83 -15.75
CA ALA A 208 6.51 -30.34 -15.56
C ALA A 208 5.67 -30.54 -16.83
N LYS A 209 6.21 -30.16 -18.00
CA LYS A 209 5.53 -30.35 -19.29
C LYS A 209 5.25 -31.82 -19.60
N ALA A 210 6.23 -32.69 -19.36
CA ALA A 210 6.05 -34.13 -19.56
C ALA A 210 4.97 -34.70 -18.63
N ALA A 211 4.89 -34.22 -17.37
CA ALA A 211 3.87 -34.62 -16.41
C ALA A 211 2.47 -34.14 -16.83
N ALA A 212 2.35 -32.86 -17.17
CA ALA A 212 1.12 -32.23 -17.63
C ALA A 212 0.49 -32.94 -18.84
N ALA A 213 1.31 -33.34 -19.81
CA ALA A 213 0.89 -34.09 -21.00
C ALA A 213 0.16 -35.41 -20.66
N ASN A 214 0.45 -36.02 -19.50
CA ASN A 214 -0.22 -37.25 -19.06
C ASN A 214 -1.55 -36.98 -18.33
N SER A 215 -1.70 -35.81 -17.72
CA SER A 215 -2.89 -35.43 -16.93
C SER A 215 -3.96 -34.67 -17.72
N GLY A 216 -3.55 -33.91 -18.75
CA GLY A 216 -4.43 -32.95 -19.44
C GLY A 216 -4.51 -31.58 -18.75
N ASP A 217 -3.91 -31.44 -17.56
CA ASP A 217 -3.76 -30.17 -16.84
C ASP A 217 -2.61 -29.34 -17.42
N LYS A 218 -2.53 -28.06 -17.04
CA LYS A 218 -1.39 -27.21 -17.41
C LYS A 218 -0.17 -27.52 -16.53
N PRO A 219 1.07 -27.30 -17.00
CA PRO A 219 2.25 -27.64 -16.22
C PRO A 219 2.51 -26.61 -15.11
N ALA A 220 2.96 -27.06 -13.94
CA ALA A 220 3.36 -26.18 -12.84
C ALA A 220 4.77 -26.50 -12.33
N VAL A 221 5.48 -25.48 -11.84
CA VAL A 221 6.87 -25.59 -11.37
C VAL A 221 6.97 -25.14 -9.91
N GLU A 222 7.72 -25.89 -9.10
CA GLU A 222 8.03 -25.53 -7.71
C GLU A 222 9.54 -25.47 -7.46
N ILE A 223 10.01 -24.38 -6.86
CA ILE A 223 11.32 -24.25 -6.23
C ILE A 223 11.11 -24.42 -4.72
N LYS A 224 11.48 -25.59 -4.21
CA LYS A 224 11.39 -25.90 -2.78
C LYS A 224 12.72 -25.60 -2.10
N VAL A 225 12.73 -24.62 -1.21
CA VAL A 225 13.90 -24.30 -0.40
C VAL A 225 13.95 -25.22 0.81
N GLY A 226 15.06 -25.94 0.97
CA GLY A 226 15.30 -26.80 2.13
C GLY A 226 15.29 -26.02 3.44
N ASP A 227 14.89 -26.68 4.52
CA ASP A 227 14.80 -26.02 5.83
C ASP A 227 16.19 -25.60 6.34
N SER A 228 16.31 -24.32 6.67
CA SER A 228 17.51 -23.70 7.22
C SER A 228 17.44 -23.50 8.74
N GLY A 229 16.28 -23.71 9.37
CA GLY A 229 16.06 -23.63 10.82
C GLY A 229 16.14 -22.24 11.47
N VAL A 230 16.72 -21.22 10.81
CA VAL A 230 17.02 -19.89 11.43
C VAL A 230 16.83 -18.69 10.49
N ALA A 231 16.18 -18.87 9.34
CA ALA A 231 15.98 -17.76 8.40
C ALA A 231 14.96 -16.73 8.93
N ASN A 232 15.38 -15.47 9.00
CA ASN A 232 14.50 -14.31 9.11
C ASN A 232 14.14 -13.75 7.73
N THR A 233 15.01 -13.99 6.75
CA THR A 233 14.81 -13.61 5.35
C THR A 233 15.17 -14.76 4.43
N LEU A 234 14.49 -14.85 3.28
CA LEU A 234 14.86 -15.66 2.14
C LEU A 234 14.98 -14.77 0.91
N ALA A 235 16.09 -14.89 0.17
CA ALA A 235 16.25 -14.36 -1.17
C ALA A 235 16.43 -15.50 -2.18
N ALA A 236 15.51 -15.67 -3.12
CA ALA A 236 15.56 -16.67 -4.16
C ALA A 236 15.81 -16.02 -5.52
N THR A 237 17.02 -16.20 -6.06
CA THR A 237 17.41 -15.68 -7.37
C THR A 237 17.06 -16.68 -8.47
N ILE A 238 16.28 -16.22 -9.45
CA ILE A 238 15.73 -17.01 -10.54
C ILE A 238 16.11 -16.37 -11.88
N PRO A 239 16.67 -17.12 -12.85
CA PRO A 239 17.06 -16.57 -14.14
C PRO A 239 15.86 -16.00 -14.90
N HIS A 240 16.03 -14.82 -15.48
CA HIS A 240 14.97 -14.22 -16.30
C HIS A 240 14.61 -15.08 -17.53
N SER A 241 15.61 -15.76 -18.12
CA SER A 241 15.39 -16.70 -19.23
C SER A 241 14.46 -17.86 -18.85
N SER A 242 14.43 -18.24 -17.58
CA SER A 242 13.51 -19.26 -17.09
C SER A 242 12.09 -18.71 -16.95
N ILE A 243 11.93 -17.45 -16.54
CA ILE A 243 10.61 -16.78 -16.54
C ILE A 243 10.08 -16.65 -17.97
N GLN A 244 10.92 -16.25 -18.93
CA GLN A 244 10.59 -16.20 -20.36
C GLN A 244 10.12 -17.57 -20.87
N THR A 245 10.87 -18.62 -20.56
CA THR A 245 10.54 -19.98 -20.97
C THR A 245 9.20 -20.43 -20.37
N MET A 246 8.92 -20.09 -19.10
CA MET A 246 7.65 -20.42 -18.46
C MET A 246 6.46 -19.70 -19.14
N ALA A 247 6.63 -18.45 -19.55
CA ALA A 247 5.63 -17.70 -20.30
C ALA A 247 5.37 -18.32 -21.68
N ASP A 248 6.44 -18.60 -22.45
CA ASP A 248 6.35 -19.17 -23.80
C ASP A 248 5.71 -20.58 -23.80
N GLU A 249 5.98 -21.36 -22.77
CA GLU A 249 5.53 -22.75 -22.64
C GLU A 249 4.19 -22.88 -21.89
N ASN A 250 3.51 -21.77 -21.62
CA ASN A 250 2.22 -21.72 -20.92
C ASN A 250 2.21 -22.47 -19.58
N ILE A 251 3.29 -22.32 -18.81
CA ILE A 251 3.35 -22.82 -17.43
C ILE A 251 2.29 -22.08 -16.61
N GLU A 252 1.48 -22.84 -15.87
CA GLU A 252 0.36 -22.34 -15.09
C GLU A 252 0.81 -21.50 -13.91
N SER A 253 1.83 -21.97 -13.21
CA SER A 253 2.36 -21.30 -12.03
C SER A 253 3.81 -21.65 -11.72
N LEU A 254 4.46 -20.72 -11.03
CA LEU A 254 5.75 -20.90 -10.35
C LEU A 254 5.51 -20.78 -8.85
N THR A 255 5.89 -21.79 -8.09
CA THR A 255 5.82 -21.78 -6.62
C THR A 255 7.21 -21.70 -6.02
N VAL A 256 7.42 -20.81 -5.05
CA VAL A 256 8.60 -20.75 -4.18
C VAL A 256 8.18 -21.12 -2.77
N THR A 257 8.58 -22.30 -2.31
CA THR A 257 8.23 -22.85 -0.98
C THR A 257 9.41 -22.73 -0.03
N SER A 258 9.20 -22.22 1.18
CA SER A 258 10.21 -22.13 2.23
C SER A 258 9.62 -22.37 3.63
N SER A 259 10.45 -22.34 4.67
CA SER A 259 9.98 -22.37 6.06
C SER A 259 9.31 -21.06 6.51
N LEU A 260 9.47 -19.96 5.76
CA LEU A 260 8.87 -18.66 6.08
C LEU A 260 7.48 -18.48 5.50
N ALA A 261 7.34 -18.78 4.21
CA ALA A 261 6.09 -18.76 3.47
C ALA A 261 6.23 -19.53 2.15
N THR A 262 5.10 -19.80 1.53
CA THR A 262 4.98 -20.26 0.14
C THR A 262 4.38 -19.15 -0.70
N LEU A 263 5.00 -18.85 -1.84
CA LEU A 263 4.53 -17.90 -2.83
C LEU A 263 4.27 -18.60 -4.16
N THR A 264 3.04 -18.58 -4.67
CA THR A 264 2.67 -19.16 -5.96
C THR A 264 2.24 -18.06 -6.92
N PHE A 265 3.08 -17.77 -7.91
CA PHE A 265 2.82 -16.81 -8.97
C PHE A 265 2.05 -17.50 -10.09
N ASP A 266 0.89 -16.97 -10.47
CA ASP A 266 0.17 -17.46 -11.64
C ASP A 266 0.83 -17.00 -12.96
N SER A 267 0.36 -17.56 -14.07
CA SER A 267 0.85 -17.21 -15.41
C SER A 267 0.78 -15.72 -15.74
N GLN A 268 -0.19 -14.96 -15.22
CA GLN A 268 -0.32 -13.52 -15.49
C GLN A 268 0.66 -12.68 -14.66
N ALA A 269 0.92 -13.09 -13.41
CA ALA A 269 1.98 -12.51 -12.59
C ALA A 269 3.35 -12.79 -13.21
N LEU A 270 3.60 -14.00 -13.71
CA LEU A 270 4.82 -14.35 -14.42
C LEU A 270 5.02 -13.51 -15.69
N ASN A 271 3.96 -13.30 -16.48
CA ASN A 271 4.01 -12.41 -17.65
C ASN A 271 4.34 -10.97 -17.25
N THR A 272 3.73 -10.47 -16.16
CA THR A 272 4.03 -9.12 -15.65
C THR A 272 5.51 -8.98 -15.27
N ILE A 273 6.07 -9.99 -14.60
CA ILE A 273 7.50 -10.02 -14.26
C ILE A 273 8.35 -10.02 -15.53
N ASN A 274 8.02 -10.90 -16.49
CA ASN A 274 8.71 -11.03 -17.76
C ASN A 274 8.78 -9.71 -18.55
N ASP A 275 7.68 -8.95 -18.56
CA ASP A 275 7.57 -7.72 -19.35
C ASP A 275 8.26 -6.53 -18.66
N THR A 276 8.49 -6.59 -17.34
CA THR A 276 8.96 -5.45 -16.54
C THR A 276 10.49 -5.38 -16.41
N VAL A 277 11.16 -6.53 -16.36
CA VAL A 277 12.61 -6.64 -16.14
C VAL A 277 13.26 -7.48 -17.23
N THR A 278 14.57 -7.33 -17.41
CA THR A 278 15.35 -8.05 -18.42
C THR A 278 16.51 -8.86 -17.84
N GLY A 279 16.76 -8.75 -16.54
CA GLY A 279 17.78 -9.47 -15.80
C GLY A 279 17.16 -10.39 -14.76
N ASP A 280 17.96 -11.29 -14.20
CA ASP A 280 17.54 -12.25 -13.19
C ASP A 280 16.74 -11.59 -12.08
N ILE A 281 15.71 -12.29 -11.63
CA ILE A 281 14.84 -11.79 -10.57
C ILE A 281 15.28 -12.34 -9.22
N THR A 282 14.98 -11.60 -8.16
CA THR A 282 15.08 -12.08 -6.79
C THR A 282 13.72 -11.96 -6.12
N VAL A 283 13.16 -13.10 -5.70
CA VAL A 283 11.98 -13.16 -4.85
C VAL A 283 12.44 -13.14 -3.40
N THR A 284 11.96 -12.16 -2.62
CA THR A 284 12.32 -12.02 -1.20
C THR A 284 11.11 -12.25 -0.30
N ILE A 285 11.32 -13.04 0.75
CA ILE A 285 10.39 -13.23 1.87
C ILE A 285 11.11 -12.79 3.14
N ALA A 286 10.68 -11.72 3.79
CA ALA A 286 11.31 -11.22 5.00
C ALA A 286 10.31 -11.14 6.16
N LYS A 287 10.67 -11.71 7.31
CA LYS A 287 9.96 -11.41 8.56
C LYS A 287 10.22 -9.96 8.94
N VAL A 288 9.16 -9.26 9.30
CA VAL A 288 9.23 -7.90 9.79
C VAL A 288 9.20 -7.93 11.31
N ASP A 289 10.13 -7.21 11.93
CA ASP A 289 10.08 -6.96 13.36
C ASP A 289 8.87 -6.09 13.68
N ILE A 290 7.92 -6.67 14.41
CA ILE A 290 6.66 -6.01 14.73
C ILE A 290 6.87 -4.79 15.65
N ASP A 291 7.95 -4.77 16.44
CA ASP A 291 8.27 -3.65 17.32
C ASP A 291 8.68 -2.40 16.54
N ALA A 292 9.09 -2.58 15.28
CA ALA A 292 9.39 -1.50 14.35
C ALA A 292 8.15 -0.95 13.60
N LEU A 293 6.96 -1.49 13.85
CA LEU A 293 5.72 -1.11 13.15
C LEU A 293 4.89 -0.09 13.95
N PRO A 294 4.00 0.67 13.28
CA PRO A 294 3.09 1.60 13.97
C PRO A 294 2.23 0.89 15.03
N GLU A 295 1.87 1.61 16.09
CA GLU A 295 1.09 1.08 17.22
C GLU A 295 -0.25 0.44 16.77
N ALA A 296 -0.92 1.03 15.78
CA ALA A 296 -2.15 0.47 15.23
C ALA A 296 -1.95 -0.94 14.64
N VAL A 297 -0.81 -1.18 13.97
CA VAL A 297 -0.45 -2.50 13.43
C VAL A 297 -0.16 -3.49 14.55
N ARG A 298 0.64 -3.06 15.53
CA ARG A 298 0.98 -3.88 16.71
C ARG A 298 -0.26 -4.35 17.49
N GLN A 299 -1.27 -3.50 17.64
CA GLN A 299 -2.50 -3.89 18.36
C GLN A 299 -3.30 -4.97 17.64
N ILE A 300 -3.34 -4.94 16.31
CA ILE A 300 -4.12 -5.88 15.50
C ILE A 300 -3.35 -7.18 15.26
N ALA A 301 -2.07 -7.07 14.91
CA ALA A 301 -1.23 -8.24 14.71
C ALA A 301 -0.87 -8.94 16.04
N GLY A 302 -0.69 -8.21 17.14
CA GLY A 302 -0.31 -8.80 18.42
C GLY A 302 1.07 -9.48 18.33
N ASN A 303 1.17 -10.77 18.62
CA ASN A 303 2.42 -11.53 18.45
C ASN A 303 2.49 -12.32 17.13
N ARG A 304 1.56 -12.05 16.21
CA ARG A 304 1.41 -12.79 14.95
C ARG A 304 2.43 -12.27 13.92
N PRO A 305 2.83 -13.12 12.97
CA PRO A 305 3.89 -12.75 12.05
C PRO A 305 3.46 -11.64 11.08
N VAL A 306 4.42 -10.79 10.76
CA VAL A 306 4.34 -9.80 9.68
C VAL A 306 5.43 -10.12 8.68
N TYR A 307 5.09 -10.13 7.40
CA TYR A 307 6.01 -10.43 6.31
C TYR A 307 6.05 -9.30 5.30
N ASP A 308 7.23 -9.06 4.75
CA ASP A 308 7.50 -8.20 3.60
C ASP A 308 7.85 -9.11 2.42
N PHE A 309 7.07 -9.04 1.35
CA PHE A 309 7.29 -9.81 0.14
C PHE A 309 7.72 -8.87 -0.98
N THR A 310 8.79 -9.21 -1.70
CA THR A 310 9.25 -8.38 -2.83
C THR A 310 9.70 -9.23 -4.00
N VAL A 311 9.58 -8.68 -5.22
CA VAL A 311 10.29 -9.17 -6.40
C VAL A 311 11.13 -8.03 -6.95
N THR A 312 12.41 -8.28 -7.19
CA THR A 312 13.32 -7.30 -7.80
C THR A 312 13.99 -7.89 -9.03
N GLY A 313 14.39 -7.03 -9.97
CA GLY A 313 15.23 -7.38 -11.12
C GLY A 313 16.18 -6.24 -11.44
N GLY A 314 17.46 -6.40 -11.09
CA GLY A 314 18.41 -5.28 -11.02
C GLY A 314 17.92 -4.23 -10.01
N ASP A 315 17.91 -2.96 -10.40
CA ASP A 315 17.45 -1.84 -9.55
C ASP A 315 15.92 -1.66 -9.52
N LYS A 316 15.17 -2.47 -10.28
CA LYS A 316 13.71 -2.36 -10.35
C LYS A 316 13.04 -3.26 -9.31
N THR A 317 12.04 -2.72 -8.64
CA THR A 317 11.09 -3.50 -7.81
C THR A 317 9.79 -3.67 -8.59
N ILE A 318 9.25 -4.89 -8.58
CA ILE A 318 7.96 -5.24 -9.16
C ILE A 318 6.99 -5.38 -7.99
N SER A 319 6.15 -4.37 -7.79
CA SER A 319 5.16 -4.32 -6.72
C SER A 319 3.77 -4.73 -7.18
N ASP A 320 3.43 -4.60 -8.45
CA ASP A 320 2.07 -4.78 -8.95
C ASP A 320 2.04 -5.83 -10.05
N PHE A 321 0.99 -6.66 -10.05
CA PHE A 321 0.81 -7.77 -10.98
C PHE A 321 -0.54 -7.63 -11.70
N ASN A 322 -0.55 -7.87 -13.02
CA ASN A 322 -1.80 -8.07 -13.76
C ASN A 322 -2.38 -9.48 -13.59
N GLY A 323 -1.92 -10.19 -12.56
CA GLY A 323 -2.28 -11.54 -12.15
C GLY A 323 -2.23 -11.63 -10.64
N THR A 324 -2.17 -12.85 -10.12
CA THR A 324 -2.19 -13.09 -8.68
C THR A 324 -0.98 -13.87 -8.19
N VAL A 325 -0.58 -13.55 -6.96
CA VAL A 325 0.33 -14.35 -6.15
C VAL A 325 -0.46 -14.92 -4.98
N THR A 326 -0.55 -16.24 -4.89
CA THR A 326 -1.07 -16.91 -3.69
C THR A 326 0.02 -16.98 -2.65
N VAL A 327 -0.25 -16.46 -1.45
CA VAL A 327 0.66 -16.44 -0.32
C VAL A 327 0.12 -17.38 0.74
N ALA A 328 0.96 -18.28 1.24
CA ALA A 328 0.65 -19.15 2.36
C ALA A 328 1.73 -19.03 3.46
N ILE A 329 1.32 -18.60 4.64
CA ILE A 329 2.20 -18.34 5.78
C ILE A 329 1.94 -19.42 6.84
N PRO A 330 2.94 -20.24 7.24
CA PRO A 330 2.81 -21.15 8.36
C PRO A 330 2.36 -20.41 9.63
N TYR A 331 1.28 -20.89 10.26
CA TYR A 331 0.73 -20.28 11.45
C TYR A 331 0.10 -21.34 12.35
N THR A 332 0.34 -21.25 13.65
CA THR A 332 -0.32 -22.09 14.65
C THR A 332 -1.17 -21.18 15.52
N PRO A 333 -2.51 -21.25 15.42
CA PRO A 333 -3.39 -20.46 16.25
C PRO A 333 -3.17 -20.72 17.74
N ALA A 334 -3.28 -19.66 18.55
CA ALA A 334 -3.32 -19.83 19.99
C ALA A 334 -4.62 -20.54 20.42
N ALA A 335 -4.62 -21.16 21.60
CA ALA A 335 -5.72 -22.02 22.04
C ALA A 335 -7.08 -21.31 22.17
N ASP A 336 -7.07 -19.99 22.35
CA ASP A 336 -8.24 -19.13 22.47
C ASP A 336 -8.62 -18.41 21.15
N GLU A 337 -7.84 -18.61 20.08
CA GLU A 337 -8.17 -18.05 18.77
C GLU A 337 -9.27 -18.84 18.08
N ASP A 338 -10.24 -18.09 17.57
CA ASP A 338 -11.23 -18.59 16.64
C ASP A 338 -10.66 -18.49 15.23
N ILE A 339 -10.51 -19.63 14.56
CA ILE A 339 -9.89 -19.67 13.23
C ILE A 339 -10.65 -18.83 12.19
N ASN A 340 -11.95 -18.59 12.39
CA ASN A 340 -12.75 -17.76 11.51
C ASN A 340 -12.45 -16.26 11.67
N ALA A 341 -11.87 -15.88 12.81
CA ALA A 341 -11.46 -14.51 13.12
C ALA A 341 -9.97 -14.23 12.82
N ILE A 342 -9.21 -15.23 12.35
CA ILE A 342 -7.88 -15.03 11.80
C ILE A 342 -8.02 -14.39 10.42
N ILE A 343 -7.29 -13.30 10.21
CA ILE A 343 -7.40 -12.45 9.04
C ILE A 343 -6.01 -12.00 8.56
N VAL A 344 -5.95 -11.50 7.34
CA VAL A 344 -4.77 -10.86 6.78
C VAL A 344 -5.06 -9.38 6.57
N TYR A 345 -4.11 -8.54 6.95
CA TYR A 345 -4.10 -7.13 6.61
C TYR A 345 -2.88 -6.85 5.74
N TYR A 346 -3.02 -6.01 4.72
CA TYR A 346 -1.86 -5.38 4.11
C TYR A 346 -1.64 -4.01 4.74
N ILE A 347 -0.37 -3.63 4.90
CA ILE A 347 0.01 -2.34 5.45
C ILE A 347 0.32 -1.43 4.26
N ASN A 348 -0.54 -0.47 3.99
CA ASN A 348 -0.36 0.42 2.85
C ASN A 348 0.78 1.43 3.08
N ASP A 349 1.14 2.22 2.07
CA ASP A 349 2.24 3.19 2.12
C ASP A 349 2.08 4.27 3.21
N ARG A 350 0.87 4.42 3.76
CA ARG A 350 0.56 5.35 4.85
C ARG A 350 0.72 4.71 6.23
N GLY A 351 1.05 3.42 6.30
CA GLY A 351 1.08 2.63 7.53
C GLY A 351 -0.32 2.28 8.05
N GLU A 352 -1.36 2.46 7.23
CA GLU A 352 -2.73 2.08 7.56
C GLU A 352 -2.96 0.62 7.15
N LEU A 353 -3.90 -0.05 7.83
CA LEU A 353 -4.23 -1.45 7.58
C LEU A 353 -5.45 -1.54 6.68
N ASP A 354 -5.30 -2.30 5.61
CA ASP A 354 -6.39 -2.63 4.71
C ASP A 354 -6.67 -4.12 4.77
N THR A 355 -7.95 -4.46 4.97
CA THR A 355 -8.40 -5.84 5.15
C THR A 355 -8.30 -6.64 3.84
N VAL A 356 -7.58 -7.76 3.87
CA VAL A 356 -7.46 -8.73 2.76
C VAL A 356 -8.57 -9.77 2.91
N THR A 357 -9.71 -9.56 2.23
CA THR A 357 -10.98 -10.29 2.52
C THR A 357 -10.97 -11.75 2.08
N ASN A 358 -10.12 -12.11 1.12
CA ASN A 358 -9.85 -13.50 0.70
C ASN A 358 -8.84 -14.21 1.62
N GLY A 359 -8.25 -13.52 2.59
CA GLY A 359 -7.33 -14.11 3.56
C GLY A 359 -8.05 -14.98 4.58
N ARG A 360 -7.51 -16.17 4.86
CA ARG A 360 -8.09 -17.15 5.79
C ARG A 360 -7.06 -18.06 6.43
N TYR A 361 -7.44 -18.71 7.52
CA TYR A 361 -6.68 -19.83 8.06
C TYR A 361 -7.14 -21.15 7.43
N ASP A 362 -6.19 -21.93 6.92
CA ASP A 362 -6.34 -23.28 6.43
C ASP A 362 -5.90 -24.27 7.53
N PRO A 363 -6.85 -24.92 8.24
CA PRO A 363 -6.53 -25.85 9.32
C PRO A 363 -5.92 -27.17 8.83
N GLU A 364 -6.13 -27.56 7.57
CA GLU A 364 -5.56 -28.79 7.02
C GLU A 364 -4.06 -28.63 6.77
N ARG A 365 -3.66 -27.44 6.32
CA ARG A 365 -2.26 -27.09 6.03
C ARG A 365 -1.53 -26.44 7.20
N GLY A 366 -2.25 -25.89 8.18
CA GLY A 366 -1.66 -25.10 9.28
C GLY A 366 -1.08 -23.78 8.76
N MET A 367 -1.79 -23.12 7.85
CA MET A 367 -1.29 -21.92 7.16
C MET A 367 -2.36 -20.84 7.07
N VAL A 368 -1.95 -19.58 7.10
CA VAL A 368 -2.78 -18.45 6.66
C VAL A 368 -2.56 -18.25 5.18
N VAL A 369 -3.63 -18.31 4.39
CA VAL A 369 -3.60 -18.27 2.91
C VAL A 369 -4.40 -17.07 2.41
N PHE A 370 -3.85 -16.36 1.43
CA PHE A 370 -4.53 -15.27 0.71
C PHE A 370 -3.96 -15.16 -0.70
N THR A 371 -4.68 -14.47 -1.60
CA THR A 371 -4.11 -14.03 -2.89
C THR A 371 -3.92 -12.52 -2.89
N ALA A 372 -2.85 -12.08 -3.53
CA ALA A 372 -2.49 -10.67 -3.69
C ALA A 372 -2.18 -10.37 -5.14
N ASP A 373 -2.61 -9.23 -5.63
CA ASP A 373 -2.25 -8.66 -6.93
C ASP A 373 -1.14 -7.61 -6.83
N HIS A 374 -0.70 -7.30 -5.60
CA HIS A 374 0.46 -6.48 -5.35
C HIS A 374 1.26 -6.99 -4.15
N PHE A 375 2.54 -6.67 -4.13
CA PHE A 375 3.42 -6.91 -3.02
C PHE A 375 3.52 -5.68 -2.12
N SER A 376 3.51 -5.98 -0.83
CA SER A 376 3.52 -5.04 0.28
C SER A 376 3.87 -5.84 1.55
N ARG A 377 3.69 -5.23 2.71
CA ARG A 377 3.72 -5.94 3.98
C ARG A 377 2.36 -6.51 4.30
N TYR A 378 2.36 -7.75 4.74
CA TYR A 378 1.16 -8.44 5.15
C TYR A 378 1.31 -8.91 6.60
N ALA A 379 0.33 -8.57 7.41
CA ALA A 379 0.24 -8.97 8.80
C ALA A 379 -0.84 -10.03 8.95
N VAL A 380 -0.50 -11.14 9.61
CA VAL A 380 -1.52 -12.02 10.17
C VAL A 380 -2.13 -11.30 11.37
N GLY A 381 -3.44 -11.13 11.39
CA GLY A 381 -4.18 -10.46 12.44
C GLY A 381 -5.28 -11.33 13.02
N TYR A 382 -5.91 -10.83 14.08
CA TYR A 382 -7.07 -11.46 14.71
C TYR A 382 -8.12 -10.42 15.07
N ASN A 383 -9.32 -10.58 14.54
CA ASN A 383 -10.42 -9.63 14.73
C ASN A 383 -11.73 -10.37 15.01
N LYS A 384 -11.92 -10.83 16.25
CA LYS A 384 -13.16 -11.51 16.63
C LYS A 384 -14.26 -10.52 17.00
N VAL A 385 -15.26 -10.40 16.13
CA VAL A 385 -16.47 -9.61 16.36
C VAL A 385 -17.59 -10.51 16.88
N ASN A 386 -18.22 -10.13 17.99
CA ASN A 386 -19.33 -10.87 18.58
C ASN A 386 -20.61 -10.02 18.59
N PHE A 387 -21.75 -10.63 18.26
CA PHE A 387 -23.07 -10.03 18.34
C PHE A 387 -23.90 -10.74 19.41
N LYS A 388 -24.69 -9.98 20.19
CA LYS A 388 -25.47 -10.50 21.33
C LYS A 388 -26.58 -11.48 20.91
N ASP A 389 -27.08 -11.32 19.70
CA ASP A 389 -28.17 -12.10 19.11
C ASP A 389 -27.67 -13.26 18.22
N VAL A 390 -26.37 -13.53 18.23
CA VAL A 390 -25.76 -14.67 17.54
C VAL A 390 -25.28 -15.66 18.60
N ALA A 391 -26.10 -16.67 18.87
CA ALA A 391 -25.72 -17.74 19.78
C ALA A 391 -24.53 -18.54 19.22
N ALA A 392 -23.57 -18.91 20.06
CA ALA A 392 -22.34 -19.60 19.63
C ALA A 392 -22.60 -20.95 18.95
N ASN A 393 -23.74 -21.60 19.22
CA ASN A 393 -24.16 -22.87 18.61
C ASN A 393 -25.16 -22.69 17.46
N ALA A 394 -25.44 -21.45 17.02
CA ALA A 394 -26.27 -21.22 15.86
C ALA A 394 -25.54 -21.70 14.60
N TRP A 395 -26.28 -22.27 13.64
CA TRP A 395 -25.71 -22.82 12.40
C TRP A 395 -24.97 -21.78 11.55
N TYR A 396 -25.28 -20.49 11.73
CA TYR A 396 -24.65 -19.36 11.06
C TYR A 396 -23.56 -18.66 11.90
N ALA A 397 -23.27 -19.11 13.13
CA ALA A 397 -22.39 -18.39 14.04
C ALA A 397 -20.96 -18.23 13.49
N GLU A 398 -20.39 -19.30 12.95
CA GLU A 398 -19.06 -19.27 12.31
C GLU A 398 -19.05 -18.34 11.09
N ALA A 399 -20.08 -18.43 10.24
CA ALA A 399 -20.20 -17.59 9.06
C ALA A 399 -20.28 -16.10 9.42
N VAL A 400 -21.05 -15.75 10.48
CA VAL A 400 -21.15 -14.37 10.96
C VAL A 400 -19.81 -13.89 11.52
N THR A 401 -19.13 -14.69 12.35
CA THR A 401 -17.79 -14.38 12.84
C THR A 401 -16.82 -14.13 11.69
N TYR A 402 -16.83 -15.00 10.68
CA TYR A 402 -15.93 -14.93 9.53
C TYR A 402 -16.07 -13.64 8.73
N ILE A 403 -17.31 -13.29 8.35
CA ILE A 403 -17.53 -12.09 7.52
C ILE A 403 -17.39 -10.79 8.33
N ALA A 404 -17.70 -10.82 9.63
CA ALA A 404 -17.56 -9.66 10.50
C ALA A 404 -16.08 -9.37 10.83
N ALA A 405 -15.28 -10.42 11.04
CA ALA A 405 -13.83 -10.29 11.20
C ALA A 405 -13.17 -9.58 10.00
N ARG A 406 -13.72 -9.81 8.80
CA ARG A 406 -13.28 -9.22 7.52
C ARG A 406 -13.94 -7.89 7.17
N GLU A 407 -14.64 -7.27 8.12
CA GLU A 407 -15.30 -5.98 7.94
C GLU A 407 -16.31 -5.93 6.77
N ILE A 408 -16.72 -7.10 6.26
CA ILE A 408 -17.74 -7.22 5.22
C ILE A 408 -19.06 -6.73 5.80
N THR A 409 -19.32 -7.04 7.07
CA THR A 409 -20.47 -6.56 7.83
C THR A 409 -20.07 -6.01 9.19
N SER A 410 -20.76 -4.97 9.63
CA SER A 410 -20.69 -4.41 10.99
C SER A 410 -21.94 -4.73 11.82
N GLY A 411 -22.80 -5.63 11.33
CA GLY A 411 -24.13 -5.84 11.89
C GLY A 411 -25.13 -4.74 11.53
N THR A 412 -26.27 -4.75 12.21
CA THR A 412 -27.29 -3.69 12.13
C THR A 412 -27.11 -2.62 13.22
N SER A 413 -26.37 -2.97 14.27
CA SER A 413 -25.80 -2.09 15.27
C SER A 413 -24.42 -2.65 15.66
N LYS A 414 -23.70 -1.93 16.53
CA LYS A 414 -22.41 -2.38 17.07
C LYS A 414 -22.47 -3.77 17.73
N ASP A 415 -23.61 -4.18 18.28
CA ASP A 415 -23.76 -5.40 19.07
C ASP A 415 -24.89 -6.32 18.61
N THR A 416 -25.57 -6.00 17.50
CA THR A 416 -26.73 -6.75 16.98
C THR A 416 -26.59 -7.05 15.49
N PHE A 417 -26.69 -8.32 15.12
CA PHE A 417 -26.58 -8.78 13.72
C PHE A 417 -27.92 -8.86 12.99
N ASN A 418 -29.01 -9.17 13.71
CA ASN A 418 -30.35 -9.49 13.24
C ASN A 418 -30.38 -10.65 12.22
N PRO A 419 -30.00 -11.88 12.61
CA PRO A 419 -29.81 -13.00 11.68
C PRO A 419 -31.06 -13.36 10.86
N ASP A 420 -32.25 -13.28 11.45
CA ASP A 420 -33.51 -13.68 10.83
C ASP A 420 -34.20 -12.56 10.02
N LEU A 421 -33.65 -11.35 10.03
CA LEU A 421 -34.22 -10.22 9.30
C LEU A 421 -34.07 -10.43 7.79
N SER A 422 -35.13 -10.14 7.03
CA SER A 422 -35.07 -10.09 5.55
C SER A 422 -33.97 -9.12 5.09
N LEU A 423 -33.20 -9.54 4.09
CA LEU A 423 -32.14 -8.74 3.51
C LEU A 423 -32.70 -7.90 2.35
N THR A 424 -32.38 -6.60 2.30
CA THR A 424 -32.74 -5.75 1.15
C THR A 424 -31.74 -5.88 0.01
N ARG A 425 -32.13 -5.53 -1.22
CA ARG A 425 -31.24 -5.53 -2.39
C ARG A 425 -30.02 -4.63 -2.20
N GLY A 426 -30.19 -3.46 -1.58
CA GLY A 426 -29.13 -2.50 -1.28
C GLY A 426 -28.15 -3.02 -0.21
N GLN A 427 -28.65 -3.72 0.80
CA GLN A 427 -27.81 -4.39 1.79
C GLN A 427 -27.01 -5.53 1.16
N PHE A 428 -27.67 -6.39 0.38
CA PHE A 428 -27.02 -7.51 -0.29
C PHE A 428 -25.86 -7.05 -1.19
N ILE A 429 -26.12 -6.08 -2.08
CA ILE A 429 -25.08 -5.63 -3.03
C ILE A 429 -23.89 -5.02 -2.31
N THR A 430 -24.12 -4.30 -1.21
CA THR A 430 -23.05 -3.74 -0.37
C THR A 430 -22.19 -4.84 0.24
N LEU A 431 -22.82 -5.88 0.82
CA LEU A 431 -22.10 -6.99 1.46
C LEU A 431 -21.26 -7.77 0.44
N VAL A 432 -21.82 -8.15 -0.70
CA VAL A 432 -21.09 -8.93 -1.71
C VAL A 432 -19.98 -8.11 -2.36
N MET A 433 -20.19 -6.81 -2.59
CA MET A 433 -19.13 -5.96 -3.16
C MET A 433 -17.97 -5.77 -2.18
N ARG A 434 -18.25 -5.60 -0.87
CA ARG A 434 -17.21 -5.59 0.16
C ARG A 434 -16.46 -6.92 0.24
N ALA A 435 -17.17 -8.04 0.19
CA ALA A 435 -16.58 -9.37 0.22
C ALA A 435 -15.52 -9.57 -0.87
N TYR A 436 -15.74 -9.01 -2.05
CA TYR A 436 -14.84 -9.06 -3.20
C TYR A 436 -14.09 -7.74 -3.45
N GLN A 437 -13.91 -6.91 -2.40
CA GLN A 437 -13.12 -5.67 -2.41
C GLN A 437 -13.45 -4.67 -3.53
N ILE A 438 -14.67 -4.70 -4.05
CA ILE A 438 -15.13 -3.69 -5.00
C ILE A 438 -15.47 -2.42 -4.22
N VAL A 439 -14.68 -1.38 -4.41
CA VAL A 439 -14.81 -0.10 -3.70
C VAL A 439 -16.00 0.73 -4.22
N PRO A 440 -16.68 1.51 -3.35
CA PRO A 440 -17.75 2.39 -3.78
C PRO A 440 -17.21 3.58 -4.59
N GLU A 441 -17.94 3.99 -5.61
CA GLU A 441 -17.63 5.21 -6.37
C GLU A 441 -17.75 6.46 -5.48
N GLN A 442 -16.68 7.26 -5.44
CA GLN A 442 -16.69 8.55 -4.74
C GLN A 442 -17.21 9.69 -5.63
N ASN A 443 -16.84 9.66 -6.91
CA ASN A 443 -17.19 10.70 -7.89
C ASN A 443 -18.28 10.22 -8.84
N ILE A 444 -19.52 10.17 -8.32
CA ILE A 444 -20.67 9.59 -9.02
C ILE A 444 -21.14 10.52 -10.15
N THR A 445 -20.92 10.12 -11.40
CA THR A 445 -21.41 10.83 -12.60
C THR A 445 -22.72 10.26 -13.16
N ALA A 446 -23.00 8.98 -12.89
CA ALA A 446 -24.24 8.31 -13.30
C ALA A 446 -24.65 7.25 -12.26
N ASN A 447 -25.95 7.17 -11.96
CA ASN A 447 -26.50 6.18 -11.03
C ASN A 447 -27.95 5.79 -11.41
N PHE A 448 -28.60 4.94 -10.59
CA PHE A 448 -30.04 4.69 -10.65
C PHE A 448 -30.82 5.86 -10.06
N THR A 449 -32.04 6.09 -10.57
CA THR A 449 -32.91 7.19 -10.12
C THR A 449 -33.35 7.07 -8.66
N ASP A 450 -33.33 5.87 -8.11
CA ASP A 450 -33.69 5.53 -6.73
C ASP A 450 -32.48 5.15 -5.87
N ALA A 451 -31.26 5.52 -6.29
CA ALA A 451 -30.03 5.19 -5.55
C ALA A 451 -29.87 5.97 -4.22
N GLY A 452 -30.70 6.97 -3.95
CA GLY A 452 -30.67 7.76 -2.72
C GLY A 452 -29.33 8.45 -2.45
N ASN A 453 -29.09 8.82 -1.19
CA ASN A 453 -27.82 9.35 -0.70
C ASN A 453 -27.47 8.70 0.65
N THR A 454 -26.95 7.48 0.60
CA THR A 454 -26.70 6.64 1.78
C THR A 454 -25.55 5.65 1.49
N TYR A 455 -25.28 4.75 2.44
CA TYR A 455 -24.12 3.84 2.43
C TYR A 455 -24.00 2.97 1.17
N TYR A 456 -25.10 2.64 0.48
CA TYR A 456 -25.07 1.83 -0.74
C TYR A 456 -24.93 2.67 -2.02
N THR A 457 -25.08 4.00 -1.98
CA THR A 457 -25.17 4.85 -3.18
C THR A 457 -23.94 4.74 -4.08
N GLY A 458 -22.73 4.79 -3.49
CA GLY A 458 -21.47 4.60 -4.23
C GLY A 458 -21.28 3.17 -4.75
N TYR A 459 -21.75 2.17 -4.02
CA TYR A 459 -21.75 0.77 -4.48
C TYR A 459 -22.70 0.55 -5.66
N LEU A 460 -23.88 1.18 -5.67
CA LEU A 460 -24.80 1.11 -6.81
C LEU A 460 -24.23 1.75 -8.06
N ALA A 461 -23.54 2.89 -7.92
CA ALA A 461 -22.83 3.51 -9.03
C ALA A 461 -21.73 2.60 -9.59
N ALA A 462 -20.91 2.00 -8.72
CA ALA A 462 -19.89 1.02 -9.11
C ALA A 462 -20.52 -0.21 -9.80
N ALA A 463 -21.57 -0.79 -9.22
CA ALA A 463 -22.27 -1.96 -9.76
C ALA A 463 -22.86 -1.67 -11.15
N LYS A 464 -23.39 -0.47 -11.37
CA LYS A 464 -23.88 -0.03 -12.67
C LYS A 464 -22.75 0.16 -13.68
N ARG A 465 -21.65 0.82 -13.29
CA ARG A 465 -20.48 1.04 -14.16
C ARG A 465 -19.82 -0.27 -14.59
N LEU A 466 -19.66 -1.21 -13.65
CA LEU A 466 -19.05 -2.51 -13.88
C LEU A 466 -19.98 -3.49 -14.62
N GLY A 467 -21.23 -3.12 -14.86
CA GLY A 467 -22.22 -3.98 -15.52
C GLY A 467 -22.67 -5.17 -14.66
N ILE A 468 -22.48 -5.09 -13.34
CA ILE A 468 -22.94 -6.12 -12.38
C ILE A 468 -24.47 -6.18 -12.37
N THR A 469 -25.16 -5.05 -12.58
CA THR A 469 -26.61 -5.00 -12.63
C THR A 469 -27.12 -3.88 -13.53
N GLN A 470 -28.22 -4.15 -14.24
CA GLN A 470 -28.98 -3.16 -15.01
C GLN A 470 -30.21 -2.64 -14.24
N GLY A 471 -30.36 -3.03 -12.98
CA GLY A 471 -31.52 -2.69 -12.16
C GLY A 471 -32.76 -3.49 -12.52
N THR A 472 -33.92 -2.96 -12.15
CA THR A 472 -35.24 -3.59 -12.30
C THR A 472 -36.06 -3.02 -13.45
N GLY A 473 -35.47 -2.17 -14.29
CA GLY A 473 -36.15 -1.38 -15.33
C GLY A 473 -36.30 0.10 -14.96
N ASP A 474 -36.66 0.93 -15.94
CA ASP A 474 -36.89 2.39 -15.78
C ASP A 474 -35.78 3.16 -15.04
N ASN A 475 -34.53 2.71 -15.21
CA ASN A 475 -33.37 3.23 -14.49
C ASN A 475 -33.52 3.19 -12.95
N LYS A 476 -34.13 2.12 -12.41
CA LYS A 476 -34.30 1.86 -10.97
C LYS A 476 -33.56 0.60 -10.54
N PHE A 477 -33.13 0.54 -9.28
CA PHE A 477 -32.53 -0.64 -8.67
C PHE A 477 -33.41 -1.29 -7.58
N ALA A 478 -34.31 -0.52 -6.97
CA ALA A 478 -35.12 -0.86 -5.81
C ALA A 478 -34.29 -1.31 -4.58
N PRO A 479 -33.36 -0.48 -4.06
CA PRO A 479 -32.43 -0.88 -3.00
C PRO A 479 -33.11 -1.25 -1.68
N GLU A 480 -34.27 -0.68 -1.38
CA GLU A 480 -35.02 -0.93 -0.13
C GLU A 480 -35.97 -2.12 -0.22
N ALA A 481 -36.12 -2.74 -1.40
CA ALA A 481 -36.95 -3.93 -1.53
C ALA A 481 -36.23 -5.16 -0.98
N ASP A 482 -36.97 -6.06 -0.32
CA ASP A 482 -36.48 -7.38 0.06
C ASP A 482 -35.97 -8.12 -1.17
N ILE A 483 -34.78 -8.73 -1.05
CA ILE A 483 -34.17 -9.44 -2.17
C ILE A 483 -34.75 -10.86 -2.29
N SER A 484 -35.21 -11.21 -3.50
CA SER A 484 -35.57 -12.58 -3.82
C SER A 484 -34.33 -13.46 -3.98
N ARG A 485 -34.43 -14.76 -3.72
CA ARG A 485 -33.31 -15.69 -3.86
C ARG A 485 -32.74 -15.71 -5.28
N GLN A 486 -33.58 -15.64 -6.31
CA GLN A 486 -33.10 -15.60 -7.70
C GLN A 486 -32.36 -14.29 -8.04
N ASP A 487 -32.78 -13.16 -7.48
CA ASP A 487 -32.06 -11.88 -7.64
C ASP A 487 -30.71 -11.92 -6.92
N MET A 488 -30.71 -12.45 -5.70
CA MET A 488 -29.50 -12.65 -4.90
C MET A 488 -28.46 -13.47 -5.66
N PHE A 489 -28.87 -14.62 -6.22
CA PHE A 489 -27.98 -15.48 -7.00
C PHE A 489 -27.51 -14.83 -8.29
N THR A 490 -28.37 -14.05 -8.95
CA THR A 490 -28.00 -13.33 -10.18
C THR A 490 -26.94 -12.27 -9.91
N LEU A 491 -27.14 -11.45 -8.86
CA LEU A 491 -26.17 -10.42 -8.49
C LEU A 491 -24.87 -11.04 -7.99
N LEU A 492 -24.92 -12.10 -7.17
CA LEU A 492 -23.74 -12.84 -6.74
C LEU A 492 -22.95 -13.38 -7.93
N TYR A 493 -23.61 -14.08 -8.86
CA TYR A 493 -22.99 -14.61 -10.07
C TYR A 493 -22.31 -13.50 -10.88
N ASN A 494 -22.96 -12.35 -11.05
CA ASN A 494 -22.38 -11.23 -11.80
C ASN A 494 -21.15 -10.62 -11.10
N VAL A 495 -21.15 -10.52 -9.77
CA VAL A 495 -19.97 -10.07 -9.00
C VAL A 495 -18.83 -11.07 -9.19
N LEU A 496 -19.08 -12.36 -8.94
CA LEU A 496 -18.08 -13.42 -9.10
C LEU A 496 -17.50 -13.43 -10.52
N LYS A 497 -18.35 -13.27 -11.54
CA LYS A 497 -17.93 -13.20 -12.94
C LYS A 497 -17.06 -11.96 -13.20
N ASN A 498 -17.45 -10.81 -12.67
CA ASN A 498 -16.73 -9.55 -12.86
C ASN A 498 -15.36 -9.57 -12.18
N THR A 499 -15.24 -10.24 -11.04
CA THR A 499 -14.00 -10.35 -10.27
C THR A 499 -13.18 -11.60 -10.59
N GLY A 500 -13.56 -12.39 -11.60
CA GLY A 500 -12.85 -13.62 -11.96
C GLY A 500 -12.96 -14.76 -10.92
N ASN A 501 -13.86 -14.64 -9.96
CA ASN A 501 -14.03 -15.55 -8.82
C ASN A 501 -15.14 -16.60 -9.02
N LEU A 502 -15.55 -16.88 -10.26
CA LEU A 502 -16.54 -17.92 -10.51
C LEU A 502 -15.99 -19.30 -10.11
N PRO A 503 -16.70 -20.07 -9.27
CA PRO A 503 -16.27 -21.41 -8.90
C PRO A 503 -16.18 -22.32 -10.13
N VAL A 504 -15.06 -23.04 -10.29
CA VAL A 504 -14.80 -23.86 -11.48
C VAL A 504 -15.17 -25.34 -11.32
N ASN A 505 -15.32 -25.81 -10.07
CA ASN A 505 -15.64 -27.20 -9.77
C ASN A 505 -17.09 -27.51 -10.16
N ALA A 506 -17.35 -28.65 -10.81
CA ALA A 506 -18.70 -29.08 -11.22
C ALA A 506 -19.25 -30.20 -10.32
N THR A 507 -19.25 -29.97 -9.01
CA THR A 507 -19.62 -30.99 -7.98
C THR A 507 -21.11 -31.00 -7.65
N GLY A 508 -21.88 -30.05 -8.18
CA GLY A 508 -23.28 -29.88 -7.85
C GLY A 508 -24.24 -30.64 -8.77
N LYS A 509 -25.52 -30.25 -8.71
CA LYS A 509 -26.61 -30.95 -9.42
C LYS A 509 -26.97 -30.26 -10.74
N SER A 510 -27.81 -30.91 -11.55
CA SER A 510 -28.53 -30.20 -12.62
C SER A 510 -29.66 -29.36 -12.01
N ILE A 511 -29.96 -28.21 -12.61
CA ILE A 511 -31.12 -27.36 -12.27
C ILE A 511 -32.45 -28.14 -12.34
N ASP A 512 -32.53 -29.16 -13.19
CA ASP A 512 -33.71 -30.02 -13.34
C ASP A 512 -33.95 -30.95 -12.13
N SER A 513 -32.99 -31.03 -11.20
CA SER A 513 -33.14 -31.79 -9.95
C SER A 513 -34.08 -31.11 -8.94
N PHE A 514 -34.54 -29.89 -9.24
CA PHE A 514 -35.37 -29.08 -8.35
C PHE A 514 -36.79 -28.96 -8.89
N SER A 515 -37.76 -29.29 -8.03
CA SER A 515 -39.18 -29.35 -8.39
C SER A 515 -39.79 -27.99 -8.76
N ASP A 516 -39.14 -26.90 -8.38
CA ASP A 516 -39.54 -25.52 -8.62
C ASP A 516 -38.65 -24.78 -9.63
N SER A 517 -37.82 -25.50 -10.40
CA SER A 517 -36.95 -24.91 -11.42
C SER A 517 -37.72 -24.13 -12.50
N GLN A 518 -38.97 -24.50 -12.78
CA GLN A 518 -39.81 -23.86 -13.81
C GLN A 518 -40.29 -22.46 -13.42
N VAL A 519 -40.31 -22.11 -12.12
CA VAL A 519 -40.72 -20.78 -11.66
C VAL A 519 -39.55 -19.78 -11.63
N ILE A 520 -38.33 -20.21 -11.95
CA ILE A 520 -37.16 -19.32 -12.08
C ILE A 520 -37.36 -18.40 -13.27
N ALA A 521 -37.27 -17.09 -13.03
CA ALA A 521 -37.38 -16.10 -14.09
C ALA A 521 -36.28 -16.27 -15.14
N ALA A 522 -36.59 -16.00 -16.41
CA ALA A 522 -35.67 -16.24 -17.53
C ALA A 522 -34.29 -15.58 -17.35
N TYR A 523 -34.24 -14.37 -16.79
CA TYR A 523 -32.99 -13.64 -16.55
C TYR A 523 -32.08 -14.29 -15.51
N ALA A 524 -32.62 -15.08 -14.58
CA ALA A 524 -31.89 -15.69 -13.48
C ALA A 524 -31.41 -17.12 -13.79
N LYS A 525 -31.92 -17.74 -14.86
CA LYS A 525 -31.68 -19.16 -15.17
C LYS A 525 -30.20 -19.50 -15.29
N ASP A 526 -29.43 -18.68 -16.02
CA ASP A 526 -28.01 -18.94 -16.24
C ASP A 526 -27.21 -18.86 -14.94
N ALA A 527 -27.42 -17.80 -14.15
CA ALA A 527 -26.76 -17.60 -12.87
C ALA A 527 -27.10 -18.73 -11.88
N VAL A 528 -28.38 -19.05 -11.72
CA VAL A 528 -28.83 -20.11 -10.82
C VAL A 528 -28.32 -21.47 -11.26
N SER A 529 -28.40 -21.79 -12.56
CA SER A 529 -27.89 -23.04 -13.11
C SER A 529 -26.39 -23.19 -12.87
N TYR A 530 -25.61 -22.13 -13.09
CA TYR A 530 -24.17 -22.13 -12.85
C TYR A 530 -23.84 -22.41 -11.38
N LEU A 531 -24.44 -21.64 -10.46
CA LEU A 531 -24.17 -21.79 -9.03
C LEU A 531 -24.63 -23.14 -8.46
N ILE A 532 -25.69 -23.75 -9.01
CA ILE A 532 -26.08 -25.13 -8.66
C ILE A 532 -25.04 -26.09 -9.17
N LYS A 533 -24.68 -26.00 -10.46
CA LYS A 533 -23.73 -26.92 -11.11
C LYS A 533 -22.40 -26.91 -10.37
N THR A 534 -21.99 -25.76 -9.85
CA THR A 534 -20.73 -25.63 -9.13
C THR A 534 -20.78 -26.02 -7.66
N GLY A 535 -21.94 -26.47 -7.18
CA GLY A 535 -22.14 -26.83 -5.78
C GLY A 535 -22.24 -25.63 -4.83
N THR A 536 -22.15 -24.40 -5.35
CA THR A 536 -22.28 -23.17 -4.54
C THR A 536 -23.64 -23.10 -3.85
N ILE A 537 -24.69 -23.55 -4.55
CA ILE A 537 -26.06 -23.60 -3.98
C ILE A 537 -26.63 -25.01 -4.12
N SER A 538 -27.16 -25.55 -3.02
CA SER A 538 -27.68 -26.92 -2.96
C SER A 538 -29.21 -27.00 -2.88
N GLY A 539 -29.88 -25.88 -2.62
CA GLY A 539 -31.31 -25.81 -2.30
C GLY A 539 -31.67 -26.51 -0.98
N SER A 540 -32.96 -26.65 -0.70
CA SER A 540 -33.48 -27.31 0.50
C SER A 540 -34.71 -28.15 0.15
N ASN A 541 -34.78 -29.39 0.65
CA ASN A 541 -35.90 -30.31 0.42
C ASN A 541 -36.30 -30.46 -1.07
N GLY A 542 -35.32 -30.48 -1.98
CA GLY A 542 -35.55 -30.59 -3.43
C GLY A 542 -36.12 -29.34 -4.10
N LYS A 543 -35.99 -28.17 -3.45
CA LYS A 543 -36.46 -26.86 -3.94
C LYS A 543 -35.38 -25.77 -3.83
N LEU A 544 -35.48 -24.76 -4.69
CA LEU A 544 -34.61 -23.57 -4.68
C LEU A 544 -35.30 -22.35 -4.04
N ASN A 545 -36.63 -22.34 -4.04
CA ASN A 545 -37.52 -21.27 -3.61
C ASN A 545 -37.17 -19.92 -4.26
N PRO A 546 -37.09 -19.82 -5.60
CA PRO A 546 -36.44 -18.68 -6.29
C PRO A 546 -37.10 -17.32 -6.03
N VAL A 547 -38.41 -17.30 -5.79
CA VAL A 547 -39.18 -16.07 -5.51
C VAL A 547 -39.27 -15.71 -4.03
N ALA A 548 -38.83 -16.60 -3.13
CA ALA A 548 -38.82 -16.33 -1.70
C ALA A 548 -37.71 -15.31 -1.36
N THR A 549 -37.90 -14.58 -0.25
CA THR A 549 -36.86 -13.71 0.31
C THR A 549 -35.79 -14.52 1.04
N THR A 550 -34.69 -13.87 1.41
CA THR A 550 -33.58 -14.48 2.16
C THR A 550 -33.28 -13.68 3.42
N SER A 551 -32.88 -14.38 4.46
CA SER A 551 -32.41 -13.76 5.71
C SER A 551 -30.94 -13.34 5.64
N ARG A 552 -30.51 -12.49 6.57
CA ARG A 552 -29.11 -12.08 6.75
C ARG A 552 -28.20 -13.27 7.07
N ALA A 553 -28.66 -14.22 7.88
CA ALA A 553 -27.93 -15.44 8.22
C ALA A 553 -27.69 -16.34 6.99
N GLU A 554 -28.72 -16.59 6.19
CA GLU A 554 -28.59 -17.41 4.98
C GLU A 554 -27.61 -16.81 3.97
N MET A 555 -27.66 -15.50 3.76
CA MET A 555 -26.71 -14.86 2.85
C MET A 555 -25.27 -14.94 3.37
N THR A 556 -25.09 -14.73 4.66
CA THR A 556 -23.79 -14.80 5.31
C THR A 556 -23.17 -16.19 5.17
N GLN A 557 -23.98 -17.24 5.31
CA GLN A 557 -23.53 -18.60 5.08
C GLN A 557 -23.07 -18.84 3.63
N VAL A 558 -23.79 -18.27 2.65
CA VAL A 558 -23.39 -18.37 1.24
C VAL A 558 -22.03 -17.68 1.01
N LEU A 559 -21.82 -16.47 1.54
CA LEU A 559 -20.52 -15.80 1.44
C LEU A 559 -19.42 -16.58 2.16
N TYR A 560 -19.70 -17.09 3.36
CA TYR A 560 -18.73 -17.88 4.11
C TYR A 560 -18.26 -19.08 3.32
N ASN A 561 -19.18 -19.89 2.78
CA ASN A 561 -18.83 -21.06 1.98
C ASN A 561 -17.98 -20.71 0.75
N LEU A 562 -18.26 -19.57 0.12
CA LEU A 562 -17.49 -19.09 -1.04
C LEU A 562 -16.10 -18.59 -0.65
N LEU A 563 -15.99 -17.84 0.44
CA LEU A 563 -14.73 -17.21 0.85
C LEU A 563 -13.81 -18.16 1.63
N SER A 564 -14.38 -19.14 2.36
CA SER A 564 -13.60 -20.11 3.13
C SER A 564 -13.22 -21.37 2.32
N GLY A 565 -14.01 -21.70 1.29
CA GLY A 565 -13.84 -22.90 0.46
C GLY A 565 -13.02 -22.70 -0.83
N GLN A 566 -12.44 -21.51 -1.05
CA GLN A 566 -11.68 -21.17 -2.27
C GLN A 566 -10.27 -21.76 -2.31
#